data_AF-A0A3Q3JI63-F1
#
_entry.id   AF-A0A3Q3JI63-F1
#
_cell.length_a   1.000
_cell.length_b   1.000
_cell.length_c   1.000
_cell.angle_alpha   90.00
_cell.angle_beta   90.00
_cell.angle_gamma   90.00
#
_symmetry.space_group_name_H-M   'P 1'
#
loop_
_entity.id
_entity.type
_entity.pdbx_description
1 polymer ?
#
loop_
_entity_poly.entity_id
_entity_poly.type
_entity_poly.pdbx_seq_one_letter_code
_entity_poly.pdbx_strand_id
1 'polypeptide(L)'
;MTLGHEFGAGAACLKCKDKCEGFELHFWRKICRNCKCGLTEHDVAMNSEEDKKVGKLFEDTKYTRLIAKLKTDGIPSYHGSMVTITLPIPKDVPLKSVTYEWAPPVANKHLAVRYIELLPPEKRPVTGTEGAAYRRQQMARQLPEHDQDPSKCHELNPDEVKQMQQYVRRYKDEALGVGDVMLPEEMALVQAGGQGGPGGVGVPPGAGGAALPHREIPSCHRVSHARKFDVKVSHAG
;
A
#
# COMPACT_ATOMS: atom_id res chain seq x y z
N MET A 1 -0.29 -19.49 -20.94
CA MET A 1 0.91 -18.84 -20.39
C MET A 1 1.03 -17.50 -21.10
N THR A 2 0.56 -16.43 -20.47
CA THR A 2 0.68 -15.07 -20.99
C THR A 2 2.14 -14.64 -20.79
N LEU A 3 2.81 -14.18 -21.84
CA LEU A 3 4.20 -13.72 -21.70
C LEU A 3 4.19 -12.48 -20.79
N GLY A 4 5.21 -12.32 -19.93
CA GLY A 4 5.28 -11.16 -19.02
C GLY A 4 5.20 -9.80 -19.72
N HIS A 5 5.45 -9.76 -21.04
CA HIS A 5 5.35 -8.58 -21.90
C HIS A 5 3.92 -8.19 -22.29
N GLU A 6 2.95 -9.10 -22.16
CA GLU A 6 1.54 -8.87 -22.47
C GLU A 6 0.78 -8.26 -21.27
N PHE A 7 1.44 -8.17 -20.13
CA PHE A 7 0.86 -7.63 -18.91
C PHE A 7 0.53 -6.14 -19.07
N GLY A 8 -0.76 -5.83 -18.95
CA GLY A 8 -1.27 -4.46 -19.10
C GLY A 8 -1.23 -3.94 -20.54
N ALA A 9 -1.01 -4.81 -21.54
CA ALA A 9 -0.95 -4.40 -22.93
C ALA A 9 -2.21 -3.62 -23.37
N GLY A 10 -2.01 -2.51 -24.07
CA GLY A 10 -3.10 -1.64 -24.52
C GLY A 10 -3.61 -0.63 -23.48
N ALA A 11 -3.13 -0.67 -22.23
CA ALA A 11 -3.58 0.26 -21.20
C ALA A 11 -3.26 1.73 -21.55
N ALA A 12 -4.23 2.61 -21.34
CA ALA A 12 -4.09 4.03 -21.67
C ALA A 12 -2.97 4.69 -20.85
N CYS A 13 -2.20 5.56 -21.50
CA CYS A 13 -1.17 6.33 -20.81
C CYS A 13 -1.81 7.55 -20.12
N LEU A 14 -1.70 7.62 -18.79
CA LEU A 14 -2.28 8.71 -18.01
C LEU A 14 -1.57 10.05 -18.24
N LYS A 15 -0.30 10.00 -18.66
CA LYS A 15 0.52 11.18 -18.93
C LYS A 15 0.45 11.65 -20.38
N CYS A 16 0.54 10.71 -21.33
CA CYS A 16 0.57 11.01 -22.76
C CYS A 16 -0.82 11.09 -23.39
N LYS A 17 -1.85 10.54 -22.73
CA LYS A 17 -3.23 10.46 -23.23
C LYS A 17 -3.22 9.90 -24.66
N ASP A 18 -3.81 10.61 -25.61
CA ASP A 18 -3.94 10.20 -27.01
C ASP A 18 -2.61 10.11 -27.79
N LYS A 19 -1.51 10.60 -27.21
CA LYS A 19 -0.18 10.49 -27.85
C LYS A 19 0.46 9.10 -27.67
N CYS A 20 -0.15 8.23 -26.88
CA CYS A 20 0.31 6.86 -26.69
C CYS A 20 -0.76 5.89 -27.19
N GLU A 21 -0.37 4.99 -28.08
CA GLU A 21 -1.25 3.99 -28.70
C GLU A 21 -1.68 2.84 -27.76
N GLY A 22 -1.44 3.00 -26.45
CA GLY A 22 -1.57 1.96 -25.45
C GLY A 22 -0.23 1.49 -24.89
N PHE A 23 -0.27 0.84 -23.73
CA PHE A 23 0.91 0.31 -23.07
C PHE A 23 1.48 -0.89 -23.84
N GLU A 24 2.78 -0.89 -24.06
CA GLU A 24 3.53 -2.07 -24.49
C GLU A 24 4.79 -2.17 -23.63
N LEU A 25 4.92 -3.23 -22.84
CA LEU A 25 6.04 -3.36 -21.90
C LEU A 25 7.36 -3.57 -22.66
N HIS A 26 8.36 -2.74 -22.35
CA HIS A 26 9.71 -2.92 -22.87
C HIS A 26 10.33 -4.23 -22.35
N PHE A 27 11.02 -4.99 -23.22
CA PHE A 27 11.56 -6.32 -22.88
C PHE A 27 12.44 -6.33 -21.61
N TRP A 28 13.21 -5.26 -21.40
CA TRP A 28 14.17 -5.18 -20.28
C TRP A 28 13.88 -4.08 -19.25
N ARG A 29 12.89 -3.20 -19.50
CA ARG A 29 12.65 -2.02 -18.65
C ARG A 29 11.17 -1.94 -18.31
N LYS A 30 10.82 -1.48 -17.10
CA LYS A 30 9.43 -1.27 -16.66
C LYS A 30 8.83 0.02 -17.24
N ILE A 31 8.98 0.20 -18.55
CA ILE A 31 8.51 1.36 -19.32
C ILE A 31 7.75 0.92 -20.56
N CYS A 32 6.88 1.79 -21.04
CA CYS A 32 6.17 1.64 -22.30
C CYS A 32 7.11 1.83 -23.49
N ARG A 33 6.99 1.01 -24.53
CA ARG A 33 7.76 1.18 -25.77
C ARG A 33 7.30 2.36 -26.59
N ASN A 34 6.00 2.62 -26.63
CA ASN A 34 5.38 3.65 -27.45
C ASN A 34 5.70 5.06 -26.93
N CYS A 35 5.62 5.28 -25.61
CA CYS A 35 5.77 6.62 -25.02
C CYS A 35 6.89 6.78 -23.97
N LYS A 36 7.62 5.71 -23.64
CA LYS A 36 8.69 5.68 -22.62
C LYS A 36 8.25 6.02 -21.18
N CYS A 37 6.96 6.21 -20.95
CA CYS A 37 6.40 6.35 -19.60
C CYS A 37 6.52 5.05 -18.81
N GLY A 38 6.64 5.12 -17.49
CA GLY A 38 6.72 3.96 -16.62
C GLY A 38 5.41 3.16 -16.59
N LEU A 39 5.48 1.88 -16.18
CA LEU A 39 4.29 1.03 -15.99
C LEU A 39 3.20 1.70 -15.13
N THR A 40 3.60 2.41 -14.08
CA THR A 40 2.67 3.11 -13.18
C THR A 40 2.04 4.37 -13.77
N GLU A 41 2.55 4.85 -14.91
CA GLU A 41 1.99 5.98 -15.66
C GLU A 41 0.94 5.51 -16.71
N HIS A 42 0.61 4.22 -16.70
CA HIS A 42 -0.47 3.63 -17.50
C HIS A 42 -1.57 3.08 -16.59
N ASP A 43 -2.80 3.07 -17.09
CA ASP A 43 -3.97 2.55 -16.38
C ASP A 43 -4.05 1.02 -16.43
N VAL A 44 -3.01 0.39 -15.90
CA VAL A 44 -2.89 -1.07 -15.81
C VAL A 44 -3.57 -1.54 -14.52
N ALA A 45 -4.58 -2.40 -14.63
CA ALA A 45 -5.40 -2.84 -13.50
C ALA A 45 -4.62 -3.80 -12.57
N MET A 46 -4.06 -3.28 -11.48
CA MET A 46 -3.17 -4.01 -10.55
C MET A 46 -3.80 -4.36 -9.20
N ASN A 47 -5.08 -4.03 -9.01
CA ASN A 47 -5.68 -3.91 -7.69
C ASN A 47 -5.62 -5.22 -6.89
N SER A 48 -5.85 -6.37 -7.55
CA SER A 48 -5.76 -7.69 -6.91
C SER A 48 -4.34 -8.08 -6.49
N GLU A 49 -3.31 -7.56 -7.16
CA GLU A 49 -1.90 -7.81 -6.82
C GLU A 49 -1.44 -6.92 -5.67
N GLU A 50 -1.98 -5.71 -5.55
CA GLU A 50 -1.67 -4.80 -4.45
C GLU A 50 -2.21 -5.32 -3.10
N ASP A 51 -3.44 -5.84 -3.10
CA ASP A 51 -4.03 -6.44 -1.90
C ASP A 51 -3.25 -7.68 -1.44
N LYS A 52 -2.71 -8.48 -2.38
CA LYS A 52 -1.81 -9.59 -2.07
C LYS A 52 -0.48 -9.12 -1.48
N LYS A 53 0.07 -7.99 -1.93
CA LYS A 53 1.31 -7.43 -1.37
C LYS A 53 1.14 -7.04 0.09
N VAL A 54 0.04 -6.38 0.41
CA VAL A 54 -0.31 -6.04 1.81
C VAL A 54 -0.65 -7.30 2.61
N GLY A 55 -1.34 -8.25 1.99
CA GLY A 55 -1.63 -9.57 2.58
C GLY A 55 -0.36 -10.29 3.04
N LYS A 56 0.61 -10.43 2.13
CA LYS A 56 1.95 -10.99 2.42
C LYS A 56 2.71 -10.20 3.48
N LEU A 57 2.55 -8.87 3.53
CA LEU A 57 3.18 -8.03 4.55
C LEU A 57 2.67 -8.37 5.96
N PHE A 58 1.37 -8.63 6.10
CA PHE A 58 0.72 -8.92 7.39
C PHE A 58 0.67 -10.41 7.75
N GLU A 59 0.97 -11.30 6.80
CA GLU A 59 1.13 -12.72 7.04
C GLU A 59 2.24 -13.00 8.07
N ASP A 60 1.92 -13.90 9.01
CA ASP A 60 2.76 -14.30 10.14
C ASP A 60 3.15 -13.16 11.08
N THR A 61 2.33 -12.11 11.15
CA THR A 61 2.54 -10.97 12.06
C THR A 61 1.41 -10.85 13.07
N LYS A 62 1.58 -9.99 14.08
CA LYS A 62 0.49 -9.61 15.01
C LYS A 62 -0.72 -8.98 14.32
N TYR A 63 -0.61 -8.59 13.05
CA TYR A 63 -1.68 -8.00 12.24
C TYR A 63 -2.40 -9.00 11.33
N THR A 64 -2.16 -10.31 11.46
CA THR A 64 -2.86 -11.35 10.67
C THR A 64 -4.40 -11.29 10.80
N ARG A 65 -4.97 -10.59 11.79
CA ARG A 65 -6.41 -10.32 11.85
C ARG A 65 -6.93 -9.35 10.78
N LEU A 66 -6.05 -8.53 10.20
CA LEU A 66 -6.38 -7.51 9.19
C LEU A 66 -6.47 -8.09 7.76
N ILE A 67 -6.07 -9.34 7.57
CA ILE A 67 -6.15 -10.04 6.30
C ILE A 67 -7.29 -11.05 6.35
N ALA A 68 -8.05 -11.15 5.26
CA ALA A 68 -9.00 -12.23 5.10
C ALA A 68 -8.22 -13.44 4.55
N LYS A 69 -8.23 -14.57 5.28
CA LYS A 69 -7.79 -15.84 4.70
C LYS A 69 -8.84 -16.26 3.66
N LEU A 70 -8.64 -15.90 2.40
CA LEU A 70 -9.52 -16.26 1.29
C LEU A 70 -9.18 -17.66 0.76
N LYS A 71 -10.25 -18.36 0.34
CA LYS A 71 -10.29 -19.80 0.03
C LYS A 71 -9.70 -20.18 -1.34
N THR A 72 -9.15 -19.22 -2.09
CA THR A 72 -8.68 -19.42 -3.46
C THR A 72 -7.18 -19.11 -3.49
N ASP A 73 -6.37 -20.11 -3.82
CA ASP A 73 -4.91 -20.09 -3.98
C ASP A 73 -4.05 -20.02 -2.70
N GLY A 74 -4.65 -19.89 -1.51
CA GLY A 74 -3.91 -19.94 -0.22
C GLY A 74 -3.03 -18.72 0.07
N ILE A 75 -3.05 -17.69 -0.78
CA ILE A 75 -2.35 -16.42 -0.56
C ILE A 75 -3.25 -15.49 0.26
N PRO A 76 -2.78 -14.97 1.41
CA PRO A 76 -3.58 -14.02 2.18
C PRO A 76 -3.82 -12.73 1.40
N SER A 77 -5.06 -12.24 1.41
CA SER A 77 -5.43 -10.97 0.77
C SER A 77 -5.84 -9.96 1.84
N TYR A 78 -5.28 -8.76 1.75
CA TYR A 78 -5.75 -7.64 2.58
C TYR A 78 -7.08 -7.14 2.02
N HIS A 79 -8.09 -7.04 2.88
CA HIS A 79 -9.40 -6.54 2.47
C HIS A 79 -9.41 -5.01 2.49
N GLY A 80 -8.55 -4.40 1.68
CA GLY A 80 -8.59 -2.98 1.36
C GLY A 80 -9.74 -2.72 0.39
N SER A 81 -10.99 -2.94 0.83
CA SER A 81 -12.14 -2.89 -0.07
C SER A 81 -12.18 -1.59 -0.85
N MET A 82 -12.42 -1.72 -2.15
CA MET A 82 -13.12 -0.69 -2.89
C MET A 82 -14.41 -0.34 -2.12
N VAL A 83 -14.51 0.90 -1.62
CA VAL A 83 -15.66 1.32 -0.81
C VAL A 83 -16.51 2.26 -1.62
N THR A 84 -17.73 1.85 -1.95
CA THR A 84 -18.76 2.76 -2.41
C THR A 84 -19.45 3.38 -1.20
N ILE A 85 -19.35 4.69 -1.07
CA ILE A 85 -19.98 5.45 0.01
C ILE A 85 -21.08 6.32 -0.60
N THR A 86 -22.31 6.07 -0.16
CA THR A 86 -23.48 6.87 -0.49
C THR A 86 -23.68 7.86 0.66
N LEU A 87 -23.44 9.15 0.41
CA LEU A 87 -23.66 10.18 1.41
C LEU A 87 -25.16 10.56 1.42
N PRO A 88 -25.83 10.62 2.59
CA PRO A 88 -27.18 11.15 2.70
C PRO A 88 -27.12 12.67 2.51
N ILE A 89 -27.47 13.14 1.32
CA ILE A 89 -27.63 14.58 1.02
C ILE A 89 -29.09 14.95 1.38
N PRO A 90 -29.36 16.14 1.96
CA PRO A 90 -30.72 16.62 2.20
C PRO A 90 -31.59 16.55 0.94
N LYS A 91 -32.88 16.32 1.15
CA LYS A 91 -33.92 16.07 0.13
C LYS A 91 -33.81 17.09 -1.02
N ASP A 92 -33.96 16.59 -2.26
CA ASP A 92 -33.98 17.31 -3.55
C ASP A 92 -32.71 17.33 -4.43
N VAL A 93 -31.69 16.51 -4.14
CA VAL A 93 -30.52 16.32 -5.04
C VAL A 93 -30.30 14.84 -5.35
N PRO A 94 -29.99 14.44 -6.60
CA PRO A 94 -29.69 13.05 -6.94
C PRO A 94 -28.59 12.46 -6.05
N LEU A 95 -28.80 11.25 -5.54
CA LEU A 95 -27.83 10.49 -4.74
C LEU A 95 -26.49 10.41 -5.47
N LYS A 96 -25.46 11.06 -4.92
CA LYS A 96 -24.09 10.96 -5.42
C LYS A 96 -23.38 9.82 -4.68
N SER A 97 -23.26 8.65 -5.32
CA SER A 97 -22.40 7.58 -4.84
C SER A 97 -20.98 7.83 -5.31
N VAL A 98 -20.00 7.74 -4.41
CA VAL A 98 -18.58 7.83 -4.74
C VAL A 98 -17.93 6.49 -4.42
N THR A 99 -17.23 5.92 -5.39
CA THR A 99 -16.46 4.70 -5.21
C THR A 99 -15.00 5.06 -5.03
N TYR A 100 -14.43 4.63 -3.91
CA TYR A 100 -13.01 4.75 -3.61
C TYR A 100 -12.32 3.41 -3.86
N GLU A 101 -11.14 3.44 -4.45
CA GLU A 101 -10.29 2.27 -4.67
C GLU A 101 -9.59 1.82 -3.40
N TRP A 102 -9.42 2.73 -2.43
CA TRP A 102 -8.90 2.42 -1.10
C TRP A 102 -9.54 3.33 -0.05
N ALA A 103 -9.85 2.76 1.12
CA ALA A 103 -10.23 3.50 2.30
C ALA A 103 -9.53 2.91 3.53
N PRO A 104 -9.26 3.71 4.57
CA PRO A 104 -8.71 3.18 5.82
C PRO A 104 -9.68 2.15 6.44
N PRO A 105 -9.18 1.07 7.05
CA PRO A 105 -10.00 0.05 7.68
C PRO A 105 -10.58 0.56 9.00
N VAL A 106 -11.69 1.30 8.94
CA VAL A 106 -12.39 1.83 10.12
C VAL A 106 -13.82 1.30 10.20
N ALA A 107 -14.33 1.14 11.42
CA ALA A 107 -15.71 0.70 11.63
C ALA A 107 -16.74 1.72 11.11
N ASN A 108 -16.44 3.02 11.24
CA ASN A 108 -17.31 4.10 10.81
C ASN A 108 -16.93 4.58 9.40
N LYS A 109 -17.76 4.29 8.40
CA LYS A 109 -17.54 4.74 7.02
C LYS A 109 -17.45 6.27 6.89
N HIS A 110 -18.14 7.03 7.74
CA HIS A 110 -18.03 8.50 7.73
C HIS A 110 -16.65 8.98 8.17
N LEU A 111 -15.99 8.27 9.09
CA LEU A 111 -14.61 8.56 9.48
C LEU A 111 -13.64 8.30 8.32
N ALA A 112 -13.87 7.22 7.55
CA ALA A 112 -13.11 6.98 6.32
C ALA A 112 -13.28 8.10 5.29
N VAL A 113 -14.52 8.58 5.08
CA VAL A 113 -14.79 9.72 4.18
C VAL A 113 -14.04 10.95 4.65
N ARG A 114 -14.18 11.34 5.92
CA ARG A 114 -13.49 12.53 6.45
C ARG A 114 -11.98 12.43 6.29
N TYR A 115 -11.40 11.26 6.57
CA TYR A 115 -9.98 11.01 6.34
C TYR A 115 -9.59 11.25 4.88
N ILE A 116 -10.37 10.73 3.93
CA ILE A 116 -10.10 10.90 2.50
C ILE A 116 -10.29 12.37 2.06
N GLU A 117 -11.26 13.09 2.61
CA GLU A 117 -11.48 14.51 2.34
C GLU A 117 -10.31 15.39 2.80
N LEU A 118 -9.59 14.98 3.85
CA LEU A 118 -8.38 15.65 4.34
C LEU A 118 -7.15 15.42 3.44
N LEU A 119 -7.20 14.44 2.53
CA LEU A 119 -6.15 14.28 1.53
C LEU A 119 -6.25 15.39 0.47
N PRO A 120 -5.12 15.84 -0.11
CA PRO A 120 -5.14 16.71 -1.28
C PRO A 120 -6.07 16.15 -2.35
N PRO A 121 -6.95 16.97 -2.97
CA PRO A 121 -7.95 16.49 -3.93
C PRO A 121 -7.39 15.58 -5.02
N GLU A 122 -6.19 15.88 -5.50
CA GLU A 122 -5.47 15.20 -6.58
C GLU A 122 -4.91 13.84 -6.15
N LYS A 123 -4.91 13.54 -4.84
CA LYS A 123 -4.40 12.30 -4.24
C LYS A 123 -5.50 11.43 -3.64
N ARG A 124 -6.75 11.85 -3.75
CA ARG A 124 -7.89 11.07 -3.24
C ARG A 124 -8.09 9.83 -4.11
N PRO A 125 -8.17 8.62 -3.53
CA PRO A 125 -8.23 7.38 -4.29
C PRO A 125 -9.64 7.11 -4.84
N VAL A 126 -10.25 8.08 -5.53
CA VAL A 126 -11.56 7.91 -6.18
C VAL A 126 -11.37 7.12 -7.47
N THR A 127 -12.19 6.09 -7.69
CA THR A 127 -12.09 5.22 -8.87
C THR A 127 -12.10 6.04 -10.16
N GLY A 128 -11.14 5.75 -11.06
CA GLY A 128 -11.02 6.42 -12.35
C GLY A 128 -10.38 7.82 -12.30
N THR A 129 -9.88 8.27 -11.16
CA THR A 129 -9.21 9.57 -11.02
C THR A 129 -7.69 9.46 -10.96
N GLU A 130 -6.99 10.58 -11.17
CA GLU A 130 -5.53 10.66 -10.99
C GLU A 130 -5.08 10.28 -9.57
N GLY A 131 -5.91 10.54 -8.55
CA GLY A 131 -5.59 10.19 -7.17
C GLY A 131 -5.63 8.67 -6.91
N ALA A 132 -6.50 7.94 -7.60
CA ALA A 132 -6.48 6.48 -7.63
C ALA A 132 -5.18 5.95 -8.27
N ALA A 133 -4.79 6.50 -9.43
CA ALA A 133 -3.52 6.16 -10.06
C ALA A 133 -2.30 6.50 -9.17
N TYR A 134 -2.34 7.65 -8.50
CA TYR A 134 -1.32 8.06 -7.54
C TYR A 134 -1.18 7.04 -6.40
N ARG A 135 -2.31 6.58 -5.84
CA ARG A 135 -2.33 5.55 -4.78
C ARG A 135 -1.64 4.26 -5.24
N ARG A 136 -1.93 3.78 -6.45
CA ARG A 136 -1.28 2.60 -7.04
C ARG A 136 0.22 2.80 -7.23
N GLN A 137 0.62 3.97 -7.73
CA GLN A 137 2.03 4.33 -7.86
C GLN A 137 2.75 4.33 -6.50
N GLN A 138 2.10 4.84 -5.45
CA GLN A 138 2.64 4.79 -4.10
C GLN A 138 2.80 3.34 -3.62
N MET A 139 1.83 2.45 -3.85
CA MET A 139 1.96 1.02 -3.50
C MET A 139 3.14 0.37 -4.19
N ALA A 140 3.25 0.54 -5.52
CA ALA A 140 4.33 -0.05 -6.30
C ALA A 140 5.72 0.42 -5.83
N ARG A 141 5.82 1.66 -5.35
CA ARG A 141 7.05 2.24 -4.83
C ARG A 141 7.35 1.83 -3.38
N GLN A 142 6.33 1.74 -2.54
CA GLN A 142 6.49 1.52 -1.10
C GLN A 142 6.61 0.04 -0.73
N LEU A 143 6.01 -0.86 -1.51
CA LEU A 143 6.06 -2.30 -1.28
C LEU A 143 6.51 -3.08 -2.53
N PRO A 144 7.79 -2.93 -2.95
CA PRO A 144 8.34 -3.76 -4.01
C PRO A 144 8.37 -5.24 -3.61
N GLU A 145 7.94 -6.13 -4.49
CA GLU A 145 7.94 -7.57 -4.22
C GLU A 145 9.34 -8.15 -3.98
N HIS A 146 10.35 -7.52 -4.57
CA HIS A 146 11.75 -7.96 -4.52
C HIS A 146 12.38 -7.65 -3.16
N ASP A 147 11.72 -6.81 -2.34
CA ASP A 147 12.15 -6.51 -0.97
C ASP A 147 11.53 -7.49 0.04
N GLN A 148 10.63 -8.36 -0.42
CA GLN A 148 9.76 -9.19 0.42
C GLN A 148 9.88 -10.68 0.15
N ASP A 149 10.13 -11.06 -1.10
CA ASP A 149 10.06 -12.45 -1.55
C ASP A 149 11.34 -12.82 -2.33
N PRO A 150 12.22 -13.68 -1.77
CA PRO A 150 13.45 -14.09 -2.45
C PRO A 150 13.21 -14.74 -3.81
N SER A 151 12.03 -15.34 -4.05
CA SER A 151 11.68 -15.95 -5.34
C SER A 151 11.50 -14.92 -6.47
N LYS A 152 11.38 -13.64 -6.12
CA LYS A 152 11.25 -12.52 -7.06
C LYS A 152 12.59 -11.88 -7.39
N CYS A 153 13.66 -12.25 -6.69
CA CYS A 153 15.01 -11.76 -6.94
C CYS A 153 15.71 -12.69 -7.94
N HIS A 154 16.53 -12.11 -8.81
CA HIS A 154 17.37 -12.88 -9.73
C HIS A 154 18.72 -13.18 -9.07
N GLU A 155 19.23 -14.39 -9.30
CA GLU A 155 20.61 -14.79 -8.99
C GLU A 155 21.02 -14.75 -7.51
N LEU A 156 20.07 -14.83 -6.57
CA LEU A 156 20.41 -14.98 -5.16
C LEU A 156 21.02 -16.36 -4.88
N ASN A 157 22.15 -16.37 -4.18
CA ASN A 157 22.71 -17.62 -3.66
C ASN A 157 21.95 -18.09 -2.39
N PRO A 158 22.10 -19.36 -1.97
CA PRO A 158 21.35 -19.89 -0.83
C PRO A 158 21.56 -19.13 0.49
N ASP A 159 22.75 -18.58 0.72
CA ASP A 159 23.04 -17.79 1.92
C ASP A 159 22.35 -16.42 1.88
N GLU A 160 22.32 -15.78 0.71
CA GLU A 160 21.59 -14.52 0.49
C GLU A 160 20.08 -14.69 0.64
N VAL A 161 19.52 -15.79 0.13
CA VAL A 161 18.11 -16.16 0.35
C VAL A 161 17.82 -16.22 1.85
N LYS A 162 18.68 -16.88 2.63
CA LYS A 162 18.53 -16.99 4.08
C LYS A 162 18.64 -15.62 4.78
N GLN A 163 19.59 -14.78 4.37
CA GLN A 163 19.73 -13.42 4.91
C GLN A 163 18.51 -12.55 4.64
N MET A 164 17.97 -12.61 3.41
CA MET A 164 16.76 -11.88 3.04
C MET A 164 15.56 -12.37 3.85
N GLN A 165 15.37 -13.68 4.00
CA GLN A 165 14.30 -14.24 4.83
C GLN A 165 14.40 -13.78 6.29
N GLN A 166 15.60 -13.74 6.86
CA GLN A 166 15.83 -13.24 8.22
C GLN A 166 15.55 -11.74 8.33
N TYR A 167 15.97 -10.94 7.34
CA TYR A 167 15.64 -9.52 7.27
C TYR A 167 14.13 -9.29 7.24
N VAL A 168 13.42 -10.04 6.39
CA VAL A 168 11.96 -9.95 6.25
C VAL A 168 11.26 -10.24 7.57
N ARG A 169 11.67 -11.30 8.27
CA ARG A 169 11.13 -11.66 9.59
C ARG A 169 11.37 -10.55 10.62
N ARG A 170 12.62 -10.08 10.76
CA ARG A 170 12.95 -9.04 11.75
C ARG A 170 12.17 -7.75 11.53
N TYR A 171 12.07 -7.25 10.29
CA TYR A 171 11.33 -6.02 10.07
C TYR A 171 9.83 -6.21 10.37
N LYS A 172 9.26 -7.37 10.04
CA LYS A 172 7.86 -7.70 10.36
C LYS A 172 7.61 -7.71 11.86
N ASP A 173 8.56 -8.24 12.62
CA ASP A 173 8.43 -8.39 14.07
C ASP A 173 8.70 -7.07 14.81
N GLU A 174 9.74 -6.34 14.41
CA GLU A 174 10.28 -5.22 15.17
C GLU A 174 9.84 -3.84 14.66
N ALA A 175 9.57 -3.71 13.35
CA ALA A 175 9.37 -2.40 12.70
C ALA A 175 8.00 -2.21 12.08
N LEU A 176 7.26 -3.29 11.77
CA LEU A 176 5.96 -3.18 11.12
C LEU A 176 4.90 -2.59 12.06
N GLY A 177 4.35 -1.45 11.62
CA GLY A 177 3.31 -0.70 12.31
C GLY A 177 2.04 -0.61 11.48
N VAL A 178 0.88 -0.60 12.14
CA VAL A 178 -0.39 -0.18 11.54
C VAL A 178 -0.93 0.97 12.39
N GLY A 179 -1.27 2.09 11.75
CA GLY A 179 -1.88 3.24 12.42
C GLY A 179 -3.40 3.17 12.35
N ASP A 180 -4.05 3.53 13.45
CA ASP A 180 -5.51 3.64 13.52
C ASP A 180 -5.95 5.09 13.19
N VAL A 181 -7.03 5.21 12.42
CA VAL A 181 -7.66 6.51 12.16
C VAL A 181 -8.70 6.75 13.24
N MET A 182 -8.56 7.85 13.98
CA MET A 182 -9.41 8.22 15.11
C MET A 182 -9.79 9.70 15.03
N LEU A 183 -10.91 10.07 15.66
CA LEU A 183 -11.25 11.47 15.85
C LEU A 183 -10.38 12.11 16.96
N PRO A 184 -10.10 13.42 16.89
CA PRO A 184 -9.33 14.11 17.93
C PRO A 184 -9.88 13.91 19.34
N GLU A 185 -11.20 13.87 19.49
CA GLU A 185 -11.86 13.64 20.78
C GLU A 185 -11.57 12.24 21.31
N GLU A 186 -11.59 11.22 20.44
CA GLU A 186 -11.27 9.84 20.81
C GLU A 186 -9.78 9.70 21.17
N MET A 187 -8.89 10.39 20.45
CA MET A 187 -7.46 10.41 20.76
C MET A 187 -7.19 11.02 22.15
N ALA A 188 -7.87 12.11 22.49
CA ALA A 188 -7.73 12.76 23.79
C ALA A 188 -8.17 11.83 24.94
N LEU A 189 -9.23 11.05 24.75
CA LEU A 189 -9.69 10.06 25.73
C LEU A 189 -8.67 8.93 25.95
N VAL A 190 -8.03 8.44 24.87
CA VAL A 190 -6.99 7.41 24.98
C VAL A 190 -5.75 7.94 25.72
N GLN A 191 -5.37 9.20 25.48
CA GLN A 191 -4.24 9.84 26.15
C GLN A 191 -4.54 10.17 27.63
N ALA A 192 -5.78 10.55 27.95
CA ALA A 192 -6.22 10.85 29.31
C ALA A 192 -6.46 9.58 30.15
N GLY A 193 -6.81 8.46 29.51
CA GLY A 193 -7.17 7.20 30.15
C GLY A 193 -6.04 6.18 30.34
N GLY A 194 -4.78 6.63 30.46
CA GLY A 194 -3.60 5.76 30.56
C GLY A 194 -3.54 4.90 31.84
N GLN A 195 -4.41 3.89 31.96
CA GLN A 195 -4.21 2.58 32.60
C GLN A 195 -5.53 1.77 32.63
N GLY A 196 -5.57 0.64 31.90
CA GLY A 196 -6.39 -0.54 32.23
C GLY A 196 -7.82 -0.63 31.65
N GLY A 197 -7.99 -1.48 30.64
CA GLY A 197 -9.30 -2.02 30.21
C GLY A 197 -9.20 -2.89 28.96
N PRO A 198 -9.83 -4.08 28.89
CA PRO A 198 -9.52 -5.09 27.88
C PRO A 198 -10.20 -4.73 26.54
N GLY A 199 -9.41 -4.48 25.51
CA GLY A 199 -9.94 -4.31 24.15
C GLY A 199 -9.09 -3.51 23.18
N GLY A 200 -8.13 -2.71 23.66
CA GLY A 200 -7.17 -1.98 22.83
C GLY A 200 -5.76 -2.44 23.15
N VAL A 201 -5.06 -3.06 22.18
CA VAL A 201 -3.66 -3.44 22.35
C VAL A 201 -2.81 -2.17 22.23
N GLY A 202 -2.65 -1.45 23.34
CA GLY A 202 -1.70 -0.36 23.47
C GLY A 202 -0.27 -0.89 23.31
N VAL A 203 0.52 -0.24 22.46
CA VAL A 203 1.96 -0.48 22.33
C VAL A 203 2.72 0.56 23.17
N PRO A 204 3.75 0.15 23.93
CA PRO A 204 4.58 1.09 24.69
C PRO A 204 5.49 1.92 23.76
N PRO A 205 6.01 3.07 24.23
CA PRO A 205 6.96 3.87 23.47
C PRO A 205 8.25 3.08 23.26
N GLY A 206 8.67 2.95 22.00
CA GLY A 206 9.86 2.20 21.61
C GLY A 206 11.13 2.73 22.27
N ALA A 207 11.83 1.86 22.98
CA ALA A 207 13.18 2.11 23.47
C ALA A 207 14.15 2.30 22.29
N GLY A 208 15.01 3.30 22.37
CA GLY A 208 16.05 3.58 21.38
C GLY A 208 16.98 2.38 21.19
N GLY A 209 16.97 1.81 19.99
CA GLY A 209 17.88 0.76 19.56
C GLY A 209 19.07 1.35 18.79
N ALA A 210 20.28 0.96 19.22
CA ALA A 210 21.57 1.39 18.70
C ALA A 210 21.76 1.13 17.20
N ALA A 211 22.63 1.94 16.58
CA ALA A 211 23.06 1.83 15.19
C ALA A 211 23.62 0.43 14.87
N LEU A 212 23.08 -0.22 13.84
CA LEU A 212 23.59 -1.47 13.30
C LEU A 212 24.89 -1.22 12.49
N PRO A 213 25.92 -2.08 12.59
CA PRO A 213 27.14 -1.93 11.81
C PRO A 213 26.89 -2.23 10.33
N HIS A 214 27.36 -1.32 9.47
CA HIS A 214 27.37 -1.46 8.02
C HIS A 214 28.24 -2.65 7.58
N ARG A 215 27.65 -3.60 6.84
CA ARG A 215 28.38 -4.45 5.90
C ARG A 215 27.70 -4.35 4.54
N GLU A 216 28.46 -3.88 3.57
CA GLU A 216 27.99 -3.63 2.20
C GLU A 216 27.62 -4.94 1.52
N ILE A 217 26.37 -5.04 1.07
CA ILE A 217 25.88 -6.08 0.16
C ILE A 217 25.96 -5.48 -1.26
N PRO A 218 26.63 -6.12 -2.24
CA PRO A 218 26.80 -5.53 -3.56
C PRO A 218 25.48 -5.49 -4.35
N SER A 219 25.07 -4.27 -4.68
CA SER A 219 24.32 -3.88 -5.89
C SER A 219 23.14 -4.76 -6.32
N CYS A 220 22.04 -4.70 -5.57
CA CYS A 220 20.72 -4.55 -6.20
C CYS A 220 20.37 -3.06 -6.13
N HIS A 221 19.98 -2.46 -7.26
CA HIS A 221 19.72 -1.02 -7.40
C HIS A 221 18.95 -0.43 -6.21
N ARG A 222 19.69 0.25 -5.32
CA ARG A 222 19.19 1.00 -4.14
C ARG A 222 18.03 0.30 -3.43
N VAL A 223 18.37 -0.55 -2.44
CA VAL A 223 17.57 -0.64 -1.22
C VAL A 223 17.46 0.78 -0.69
N SER A 224 16.40 1.47 -1.11
CA SER A 224 16.07 2.78 -0.60
C SER A 224 15.89 2.55 0.88
N HIS A 225 16.66 3.28 1.70
CA HIS A 225 16.52 3.28 3.15
C HIS A 225 15.05 3.08 3.50
N ALA A 226 14.76 2.08 4.34
CA ALA A 226 13.47 1.99 4.99
C ALA A 226 13.28 3.29 5.77
N ARG A 227 12.74 4.31 5.10
CA ARG A 227 12.11 5.43 5.76
C ARG A 227 11.04 4.73 6.59
N LYS A 228 11.03 5.00 7.90
CA LYS A 228 9.89 4.68 8.75
C LYS A 228 8.63 4.85 7.91
N PHE A 229 7.75 3.85 7.96
CA PHE A 229 6.35 4.02 7.57
C PHE A 229 5.71 5.02 8.55
N ASP A 230 6.21 6.25 8.56
CA ASP A 230 5.47 7.42 8.92
C ASP A 230 4.59 7.68 7.71
N VAL A 231 3.34 7.23 7.78
CA VAL A 231 2.26 8.08 7.25
C VAL A 231 2.43 9.38 8.00
N LYS A 232 3.25 10.27 7.44
CA LYS A 232 3.49 11.60 7.99
C LYS A 232 2.16 12.31 7.80
N VAL A 233 1.33 12.24 8.84
CA VAL A 233 0.18 13.12 9.01
C VAL A 233 0.80 14.51 9.02
N SER A 234 0.75 15.17 7.87
CA SER A 234 1.04 16.59 7.78
C SER A 234 0.17 17.27 8.83
N HIS A 235 0.81 17.77 9.87
CA HIS A 235 0.16 18.67 10.80
C HIS A 235 -0.14 19.94 9.99
N ALA A 236 -1.41 20.14 9.67
CA ALA A 236 -1.91 21.46 9.30
C ALA A 236 -2.11 22.22 10.61
N GLY A 237 -1.16 23.09 10.94
CA GLY A 237 -1.42 24.25 11.78
C GLY A 237 -2.00 25.38 10.94
#